data_AF-A8SJG5-F1
#
_entry.id   AF-A8SJG5-F1
#
_cell.length_a   1.000
_cell.length_b   1.000
_cell.length_c   1.000
_cell.angle_alpha   90.00
_cell.angle_beta   90.00
_cell.angle_gamma   90.00
#
_symmetry.space_group_name_H-M   'P 1'
#
loop_
_entity.id
_entity.type
_entity.pdbx_description
1 polymer ?
#
loop_
_entity_poly.entity_id
_entity_poly.type
_entity_poly.pdbx_seq_one_letter_code
_entity_poly.pdbx_strand_id
1 'polypeptide(L)'
;MSGITIFYNEKFGYIIGSHTKQAKTDIPTTLDQVEILEPDTSIENLSKYMYKAIEKSFNNPIYNNEILPKYWTVSGIKSFSSFSKNFSSVKIIVDDSICKCYKLMLATKSGGYKVDKNYYFECPKELLYNETNKIKSWLLMVNENISKNGGFETADDSKVSYKLLPNEYIDIEDGHTDAYQIYIHEEYENNYIGFMIDTAYESFSDEDIKKTWTRWYGALKTFKYKEIDNKEYYVEISGKNKKIEKQSFLFKDGEEVLELTFEIDLANTPLELQKRIRKDFIELVESVKVNKI
;
A
#
# COMPACT_ATOMS: atom_id res chain seq x y z
N MET A 1 23.40 -1.83 17.50
CA MET A 1 23.47 -1.25 16.15
C MET A 1 22.84 0.12 16.26
N SER A 2 23.65 1.16 16.16
CA SER A 2 23.18 2.54 16.23
C SER A 2 23.07 3.09 14.82
N GLY A 3 22.12 3.97 14.59
CA GLY A 3 21.83 4.44 13.25
C GLY A 3 20.45 5.04 13.12
N ILE A 4 20.08 5.36 11.89
CA ILE A 4 18.79 5.93 11.54
C ILE A 4 18.25 5.33 10.25
N THR A 5 16.92 5.38 10.10
CA THR A 5 16.27 5.23 8.80
C THR A 5 15.53 6.53 8.51
N ILE A 6 15.74 7.06 7.31
CA ILE A 6 15.05 8.24 6.81
C ILE A 6 14.03 7.76 5.80
N PHE A 7 12.80 8.26 5.91
CA PHE A 7 11.72 8.05 4.96
C PHE A 7 11.33 9.39 4.35
N TYR A 8 10.96 9.41 3.07
CA TYR A 8 10.50 10.63 2.41
C TYR A 8 9.28 10.37 1.53
N ASN A 9 8.33 11.30 1.59
CA ASN A 9 7.20 11.39 0.68
C ASN A 9 7.02 12.86 0.28
N GLU A 10 6.69 13.13 -0.99
CA GLU A 10 6.62 14.50 -1.51
C GLU A 10 5.56 15.37 -0.84
N LYS A 11 4.45 14.77 -0.37
CA LYS A 11 3.33 15.49 0.26
C LYS A 11 3.51 15.62 1.76
N PHE A 12 4.09 14.59 2.40
CA PHE A 12 4.26 14.55 3.84
C PHE A 12 5.59 15.17 4.31
N GLY A 13 6.66 14.94 3.56
CA GLY A 13 8.03 15.32 3.93
C GLY A 13 8.83 14.15 4.47
N TYR A 14 9.67 14.40 5.46
CA TYR A 14 10.65 13.45 5.98
C TYR A 14 10.21 12.87 7.33
N ILE A 15 10.48 11.59 7.54
CA ILE A 15 10.42 10.94 8.85
C ILE A 15 11.80 10.36 9.14
N ILE A 16 12.43 10.79 10.24
CA ILE A 16 13.75 10.32 10.66
C ILE A 16 13.59 9.47 11.91
N GLY A 17 13.75 8.16 11.73
CA GLY A 17 13.63 7.16 12.77
C GLY A 17 14.99 6.76 13.34
N SER A 18 15.12 6.75 14.66
CA SER A 18 16.32 6.28 15.38
C SER A 18 16.28 4.77 15.60
N HIS A 19 17.33 4.04 15.22
CA HIS A 19 17.41 2.59 15.41
C HIS A 19 17.55 2.21 16.89
N THR A 20 16.95 1.10 17.25
CA THR A 20 17.03 0.46 18.57
C THR A 20 16.79 -1.05 18.45
N LYS A 21 16.82 -1.79 19.56
CA LYS A 21 16.47 -3.21 19.61
C LYS A 21 15.50 -3.48 20.75
N GLN A 22 14.54 -4.38 20.55
CA GLN A 22 13.64 -4.77 21.63
C GLN A 22 14.36 -5.65 22.66
N ALA A 23 14.22 -5.33 23.95
CA ALA A 23 14.97 -5.95 25.04
C ALA A 23 14.85 -7.48 25.14
N LYS A 24 13.66 -8.04 24.87
CA LYS A 24 13.37 -9.48 25.06
C LYS A 24 13.72 -10.35 23.85
N THR A 25 13.71 -9.78 22.66
CA THR A 25 13.75 -10.53 21.39
C THR A 25 14.93 -10.15 20.50
N ASP A 26 15.67 -9.10 20.86
CA ASP A 26 16.73 -8.48 20.06
C ASP A 26 16.29 -8.03 18.66
N ILE A 27 14.98 -7.97 18.40
CA ILE A 27 14.42 -7.56 17.11
C ILE A 27 14.84 -6.10 16.83
N PRO A 28 15.54 -5.83 15.72
CA PRO A 28 15.87 -4.47 15.30
C PRO A 28 14.59 -3.69 14.99
N THR A 29 14.48 -2.49 15.54
CA THR A 29 13.33 -1.60 15.31
C THR A 29 13.74 -0.14 15.32
N THR A 30 12.76 0.76 15.22
CA THR A 30 12.91 2.21 15.24
C THR A 30 12.07 2.77 16.38
N LEU A 31 12.58 3.75 17.13
CA LEU A 31 11.83 4.39 18.21
C LEU A 31 10.56 5.10 17.71
N ASP A 32 9.50 5.11 18.51
CA ASP A 32 8.23 5.81 18.20
C ASP A 32 8.40 7.32 18.06
N GLN A 33 9.30 7.90 18.86
CA GLN A 33 9.56 9.33 18.85
C GLN A 33 10.49 9.70 17.68
N VAL A 34 9.93 9.76 16.48
CA VAL A 34 10.61 10.17 15.25
C VAL A 34 10.68 11.68 15.11
N GLU A 35 11.60 12.15 14.28
CA GLU A 35 11.63 13.56 13.85
C GLU A 35 10.89 13.69 12.51
N ILE A 36 10.07 14.73 12.37
CA ILE A 36 9.29 15.02 11.16
C ILE A 36 9.73 16.36 10.61
N LEU A 37 9.98 16.43 9.30
CA LEU A 37 10.39 17.66 8.61
C LEU A 37 9.55 17.86 7.35
N GLU A 38 9.26 19.11 7.02
CA GLU A 38 8.51 19.49 5.80
C GLU A 38 9.23 19.05 4.51
N PRO A 39 8.50 18.84 3.40
CA PRO A 39 9.09 18.41 2.12
C PRO A 39 10.22 19.30 1.58
N ASP A 40 10.13 20.61 1.81
CA ASP A 40 11.06 21.64 1.33
C ASP A 40 12.22 21.92 2.30
N THR A 41 12.39 21.11 3.34
CA THR A 41 13.42 21.31 4.36
C THR A 41 14.83 21.49 3.77
N SER A 42 15.61 22.41 4.35
CA SER A 42 16.96 22.70 3.90
C SER A 42 17.93 21.54 4.20
N ILE A 43 19.08 21.53 3.53
CA ILE A 43 20.12 20.51 3.76
C ILE A 43 20.68 20.61 5.18
N GLU A 44 20.89 21.83 5.66
CA GLU A 44 21.38 22.10 7.00
C GLU A 44 20.40 21.55 8.05
N ASN A 45 19.10 21.76 7.84
CA ASN A 45 18.07 21.29 8.74
C ASN A 45 17.95 19.76 8.70
N LEU A 46 17.92 19.14 7.50
CA LEU A 46 17.93 17.69 7.36
C LEU A 46 19.13 17.06 8.07
N SER A 47 20.33 17.60 7.84
CA SER A 47 21.55 17.09 8.45
C SER A 47 21.52 17.22 9.98
N LYS A 48 21.10 18.37 10.51
CA LYS A 48 20.95 18.60 11.94
C LYS A 48 20.07 17.53 12.61
N TYR A 49 18.92 17.24 12.02
CA TYR A 49 17.99 16.25 12.58
C TYR A 49 18.45 14.80 12.37
N MET A 50 19.22 14.52 11.31
CA MET A 50 19.92 13.23 11.17
C MET A 50 20.89 13.00 12.33
N TYR A 51 21.74 13.98 12.65
CA TYR A 51 22.67 13.86 13.78
C TYR A 51 21.95 13.72 15.12
N LYS A 52 20.89 14.51 15.34
CA LYS A 52 20.04 14.41 16.54
C LYS A 52 19.45 12.99 16.70
N ALA A 53 18.93 12.41 15.62
CA ALA A 53 18.38 11.05 15.65
C ALA A 53 19.46 9.97 15.82
N ILE A 54 20.65 10.16 15.25
CA ILE A 54 21.80 9.27 15.48
C ILE A 54 22.19 9.29 16.97
N GLU A 55 22.33 10.48 17.57
CA GLU A 55 22.62 10.63 19.00
C GLU A 55 21.54 9.97 19.86
N LYS A 56 20.26 10.16 19.50
CA LYS A 56 19.13 9.49 20.16
C LYS A 56 19.24 7.96 20.10
N SER A 57 19.64 7.40 18.95
CA SER A 57 19.88 5.96 18.79
C SER A 57 20.99 5.45 19.70
N PHE A 58 22.08 6.20 19.87
CA PHE A 58 23.16 5.87 20.81
C PHE A 58 22.69 5.89 22.27
N ASN A 59 21.86 6.87 22.63
CA ASN A 59 21.36 7.02 24.00
C ASN A 59 20.22 6.05 24.34
N ASN A 60 19.61 5.41 23.34
CA ASN A 60 18.46 4.51 23.51
C ASN A 60 18.66 3.19 22.73
N PRO A 61 19.74 2.43 23.02
CA PRO A 61 20.09 1.23 22.26
C PRO A 61 19.09 0.08 22.45
N ILE A 62 18.32 0.11 23.54
CA ILE A 62 17.36 -0.91 23.94
C ILE A 62 15.99 -0.26 24.16
N TYR A 63 14.97 -0.84 23.54
CA TYR A 63 13.57 -0.50 23.70
C TYR A 63 12.87 -1.53 24.59
N ASN A 64 12.33 -1.06 25.72
CA ASN A 64 11.86 -1.92 26.80
C ASN A 64 10.38 -2.32 26.68
N ASN A 65 9.59 -1.73 25.77
CA ASN A 65 8.18 -2.09 25.67
C ASN A 65 7.99 -3.41 24.92
N GLU A 66 6.96 -4.15 25.32
CA GLU A 66 6.61 -5.44 24.72
C GLU A 66 6.02 -5.30 23.32
N ILE A 67 5.30 -4.21 23.07
CA ILE A 67 4.71 -3.89 21.77
C ILE A 67 5.74 -3.11 20.96
N LEU A 68 6.05 -3.58 19.75
CA LEU A 68 6.98 -2.89 18.87
C LEU A 68 6.43 -1.51 18.47
N PRO A 69 7.32 -0.50 18.34
CA PRO A 69 6.98 0.81 17.84
C PRO A 69 6.23 0.79 16.52
N LYS A 70 5.20 1.65 16.40
CA LYS A 70 4.49 1.89 15.14
C LYS A 70 4.79 3.28 14.60
N TYR A 71 6.08 3.61 14.54
CA TYR A 71 6.58 4.94 14.17
C TYR A 71 6.02 5.49 12.85
N TRP A 72 5.58 4.63 11.92
CA TRP A 72 5.00 5.06 10.65
C TRP A 72 3.62 5.71 10.81
N THR A 73 2.90 5.48 11.90
CA THR A 73 1.53 6.01 12.08
C THR A 73 1.50 7.53 12.20
N VAL A 74 2.65 8.18 12.41
CA VAL A 74 2.76 9.65 12.37
C VAL A 74 2.37 10.22 10.99
N SER A 75 2.41 9.41 9.93
CA SER A 75 1.93 9.80 8.60
C SER A 75 0.42 9.68 8.42
N GLY A 76 -0.30 9.17 9.42
CA GLY A 76 -1.71 8.79 9.33
C GLY A 76 -1.94 7.38 8.77
N ILE A 77 -0.91 6.72 8.22
CA ILE A 77 -1.04 5.39 7.62
C ILE A 77 -1.00 4.30 8.72
N LYS A 78 -1.99 3.42 8.77
CA LYS A 78 -2.08 2.39 9.82
C LYS A 78 -1.09 1.23 9.66
N SER A 79 -0.84 0.77 8.44
CA SER A 79 -0.02 -0.42 8.16
C SER A 79 1.38 -0.04 7.64
N PHE A 80 2.40 -0.81 8.05
CA PHE A 80 3.77 -0.59 7.55
C PHE A 80 3.88 -0.90 6.05
N SER A 81 3.10 -1.86 5.55
CA SER A 81 3.05 -2.22 4.13
C SER A 81 2.59 -1.04 3.28
N SER A 82 1.45 -0.44 3.60
CA SER A 82 0.95 0.76 2.91
C SER A 82 1.89 1.95 3.06
N PHE A 83 2.53 2.09 4.22
CA PHE A 83 3.54 3.13 4.44
C PHE A 83 4.73 2.95 3.50
N SER A 84 5.29 1.75 3.41
CA SER A 84 6.50 1.49 2.63
C SER A 84 6.32 1.71 1.13
N LYS A 85 5.10 1.45 0.61
CA LYS A 85 4.72 1.72 -0.79
C LYS A 85 4.77 3.22 -1.13
N ASN A 86 4.62 4.09 -0.12
CA ASN A 86 4.45 5.53 -0.29
C ASN A 86 5.68 6.38 0.03
N PHE A 87 6.68 5.79 0.69
CA PHE A 87 7.87 6.51 1.13
C PHE A 87 9.12 5.92 0.47
N SER A 88 9.98 6.77 -0.09
CA SER A 88 11.36 6.38 -0.38
C SER A 88 12.13 6.27 0.93
N SER A 89 13.24 5.53 0.96
CA SER A 89 13.97 5.33 2.21
C SER A 89 15.47 5.18 2.04
N VAL A 90 16.21 5.69 3.03
CA VAL A 90 17.65 5.52 3.20
C VAL A 90 17.92 5.03 4.61
N LYS A 91 18.75 3.99 4.75
CA LYS A 91 19.23 3.50 6.04
C LYS A 91 20.67 3.93 6.24
N ILE A 92 20.97 4.42 7.44
CA ILE A 92 22.32 4.76 7.87
C ILE A 92 22.63 3.94 9.11
N ILE A 93 23.69 3.15 9.06
CA ILE A 93 24.22 2.41 10.21
C ILE A 93 25.52 3.09 10.62
N VAL A 94 25.67 3.35 11.91
CA VAL A 94 26.90 3.92 12.48
C VAL A 94 27.64 2.82 13.20
N ASP A 95 28.87 2.59 12.76
CA ASP A 95 29.79 1.57 13.24
C ASP A 95 31.11 2.28 13.57
N ASP A 96 31.41 2.38 14.87
CA ASP A 96 32.47 3.25 15.40
C ASP A 96 32.39 4.70 14.85
N SER A 97 33.38 5.10 14.04
CA SER A 97 33.47 6.41 13.41
C SER A 97 33.02 6.44 11.95
N ILE A 98 32.46 5.34 11.43
CA ILE A 98 32.03 5.19 10.04
C ILE A 98 30.51 5.09 9.94
N CYS A 99 29.94 5.86 9.02
CA CYS A 99 28.56 5.76 8.58
C CYS A 99 28.48 4.91 7.32
N LYS A 100 27.66 3.86 7.34
CA LYS A 100 27.31 3.01 6.20
C LYS A 100 25.92 3.40 5.71
N CYS A 101 25.83 3.98 4.53
CA CYS A 101 24.60 4.55 3.98
C CYS A 101 24.08 3.70 2.82
N TYR A 102 22.81 3.31 2.88
CA TYR A 102 22.15 2.45 1.90
C TYR A 102 20.85 3.09 1.43
N LYS A 103 20.66 3.24 0.12
CA LYS A 103 19.30 3.43 -0.41
C LYS A 103 18.52 2.14 -0.23
N LEU A 104 17.26 2.27 0.13
CA LEU A 104 16.34 1.15 0.22
C LEU A 104 15.30 1.22 -0.90
N MET A 105 14.94 0.05 -1.43
CA MET A 105 13.86 -0.10 -2.40
C MET A 105 12.74 -0.98 -1.83
N LEU A 106 11.53 -0.82 -2.35
CA LEU A 106 10.38 -1.62 -1.94
C LEU A 106 10.64 -3.12 -2.22
N ALA A 107 10.38 -3.95 -1.22
CA ALA A 107 10.32 -5.39 -1.35
C ALA A 107 8.86 -5.78 -1.60
N THR A 108 8.50 -5.93 -2.89
CA THR A 108 7.11 -6.12 -3.35
C THR A 108 6.38 -7.29 -2.69
N LYS A 109 7.10 -8.38 -2.34
CA LYS A 109 6.51 -9.56 -1.69
C LYS A 109 6.25 -9.41 -0.19
N SER A 110 6.95 -8.52 0.51
CA SER A 110 6.90 -8.45 1.98
C SER A 110 6.33 -7.14 2.51
N GLY A 111 5.95 -6.20 1.63
CA GLY A 111 5.47 -4.87 2.05
C GLY A 111 6.50 -4.09 2.87
N GLY A 112 7.79 -4.32 2.64
CA GLY A 112 8.88 -3.70 3.40
C GLY A 112 9.98 -3.15 2.51
N TYR A 113 11.16 -2.96 3.08
CA TYR A 113 12.31 -2.43 2.35
C TYR A 113 13.44 -3.45 2.23
N LYS A 114 14.14 -3.44 1.11
CA LYS A 114 15.40 -4.16 0.90
C LYS A 114 16.48 -3.18 0.43
N VAL A 115 17.75 -3.53 0.67
CA VAL A 115 18.88 -2.71 0.21
C VAL A 115 18.93 -2.71 -1.32
N ASP A 116 19.02 -1.51 -1.90
CA ASP A 116 19.37 -1.34 -3.31
C ASP A 116 20.90 -1.37 -3.45
N LYS A 117 21.42 -2.48 -3.97
CA LYS A 117 22.86 -2.74 -4.05
C LYS A 117 23.62 -1.73 -4.94
N ASN A 118 22.92 -0.98 -5.79
CA ASN A 118 23.53 0.02 -6.67
C ASN A 118 23.81 1.35 -5.95
N TYR A 119 23.21 1.57 -4.78
CA TYR A 119 23.27 2.85 -4.07
C TYR A 119 23.75 2.64 -2.63
N TYR A 120 25.07 2.67 -2.50
CA TYR A 120 25.76 2.51 -1.23
C TYR A 120 27.00 3.41 -1.19
N PHE A 121 27.30 3.95 -0.01
CA PHE A 121 28.59 4.54 0.29
C PHE A 121 28.90 4.44 1.78
N GLU A 122 30.17 4.60 2.11
CA GLU A 122 30.64 4.81 3.48
C GLU A 122 31.32 6.16 3.60
N CYS A 123 31.18 6.81 4.75
CA CYS A 123 31.92 8.01 5.06
C CYS A 123 32.22 8.06 6.57
N PRO A 124 33.28 8.76 7.00
CA PRO A 124 33.44 9.13 8.40
C PRO A 124 32.20 9.87 8.91
N LYS A 125 31.81 9.62 10.17
CA LYS A 125 30.65 10.26 10.83
C LYS A 125 30.73 11.78 10.79
N GLU A 126 31.93 12.33 10.90
CA GLU A 126 32.20 13.77 10.84
C GLU A 126 31.94 14.36 9.44
N LEU A 127 32.03 13.54 8.39
CA LEU A 127 31.79 13.96 7.01
C LEU A 127 30.38 13.67 6.51
N LEU A 128 29.51 13.07 7.35
CA LEU A 128 28.12 12.76 6.95
C LEU A 128 27.35 14.02 6.55
N TYR A 129 27.65 15.18 7.13
CA TYR A 129 27.10 16.47 6.70
C TYR A 129 27.31 16.71 5.19
N ASN A 130 28.54 16.50 4.69
CA ASN A 130 28.90 16.71 3.29
C ASN A 130 28.13 15.78 2.34
N GLU A 131 27.79 14.58 2.82
CA GLU A 131 27.04 13.57 2.08
C GLU A 131 25.51 13.74 2.17
N THR A 132 25.02 14.71 2.94
CA THR A 132 23.56 14.91 3.14
C THR A 132 22.86 15.22 1.81
N ASN A 133 23.50 15.97 0.91
CA ASN A 133 22.98 16.23 -0.44
C ASN A 133 22.77 14.94 -1.23
N LYS A 134 23.72 14.00 -1.15
CA LYS A 134 23.64 12.71 -1.82
C LYS A 134 22.51 11.87 -1.24
N ILE A 135 22.37 11.82 0.08
CA ILE A 135 21.26 11.14 0.77
C ILE A 135 19.90 11.74 0.35
N LYS A 136 19.77 13.08 0.36
CA LYS A 136 18.56 13.76 -0.11
C LYS A 136 18.27 13.42 -1.57
N SER A 137 19.28 13.41 -2.44
CA SER A 137 19.10 13.02 -3.84
C SER A 137 18.55 11.60 -3.99
N TRP A 138 18.98 10.64 -3.16
CA TRP A 138 18.47 9.27 -3.19
C TRP A 138 17.03 9.16 -2.69
N LEU A 139 16.63 9.99 -1.73
CA LEU A 139 15.26 10.08 -1.23
C LEU A 139 14.34 10.74 -2.27
N LEU A 140 14.83 11.75 -2.99
CA LEU A 140 14.11 12.48 -4.03
C LEU A 140 14.09 11.77 -5.39
N MET A 141 15.00 10.82 -5.61
CA MET A 141 14.86 9.88 -6.71
C MET A 141 13.52 9.20 -6.51
N VAL A 142 12.52 9.69 -7.26
CA VAL A 142 11.22 9.03 -7.40
C VAL A 142 11.57 7.57 -7.54
N ASN A 143 11.07 6.75 -6.63
CA ASN A 143 11.09 5.32 -6.88
C ASN A 143 10.29 5.22 -8.19
N GLU A 144 10.97 5.13 -9.33
CA GLU A 144 10.37 4.76 -10.62
C GLU A 144 9.66 3.40 -10.48
N ASN A 145 9.96 2.69 -9.36
CA ASN A 145 9.35 1.48 -8.84
C ASN A 145 8.28 1.67 -7.74
N ILE A 146 7.77 2.88 -7.44
CA ILE A 146 6.38 2.96 -6.94
C ILE A 146 5.59 2.59 -8.17
N SER A 147 5.38 1.29 -8.34
CA SER A 147 4.73 0.77 -9.51
C SER A 147 3.45 1.56 -9.68
N LYS A 148 3.33 2.32 -10.77
CA LYS A 148 2.08 3.06 -11.04
C LYS A 148 0.89 2.11 -11.19
N ASN A 149 1.21 0.82 -11.35
CA ASN A 149 0.27 -0.24 -11.58
C ASN A 149 0.44 -1.38 -10.55
N GLY A 150 -0.65 -1.87 -9.97
CA GLY A 150 -0.68 -3.19 -9.33
C GLY A 150 -0.80 -4.30 -10.38
N GLY A 151 -0.79 -5.54 -9.91
CA GLY A 151 -0.96 -6.70 -10.77
C GLY A 151 -0.62 -8.02 -10.07
N PHE A 152 -1.13 -9.11 -10.62
CA PHE A 152 -0.95 -10.48 -10.15
C PHE A 152 -1.09 -11.46 -11.33
N GLU A 153 -0.73 -12.71 -11.11
CA GLU A 153 -0.94 -13.80 -12.06
C GLU A 153 -2.17 -14.61 -11.60
N THR A 154 -3.05 -14.95 -12.53
CA THR A 154 -4.24 -15.76 -12.27
C THR A 154 -3.92 -17.25 -12.32
N ALA A 155 -4.87 -18.09 -11.90
CA ALA A 155 -4.75 -19.55 -11.99
C ALA A 155 -4.72 -20.07 -13.45
N ASP A 156 -5.21 -19.29 -14.44
CA ASP A 156 -5.10 -19.61 -15.87
C ASP A 156 -3.85 -18.98 -16.53
N ASP A 157 -2.84 -18.66 -15.71
CA ASP A 157 -1.57 -18.05 -16.11
C ASP A 157 -1.73 -16.69 -16.83
N SER A 158 -2.87 -16.01 -16.70
CA SER A 158 -3.00 -14.65 -17.21
C SER A 158 -2.34 -13.65 -16.28
N LYS A 159 -1.73 -12.63 -16.87
CA LYS A 159 -1.17 -11.49 -16.15
C LYS A 159 -2.18 -10.36 -16.07
N VAL A 160 -2.60 -10.06 -14.84
CA VAL A 160 -3.46 -8.92 -14.53
C VAL A 160 -2.59 -7.72 -14.18
N SER A 161 -2.94 -6.56 -14.73
CA SER A 161 -2.34 -5.28 -14.34
C SER A 161 -3.40 -4.19 -14.25
N TYR A 162 -3.26 -3.26 -13.31
CA TYR A 162 -4.23 -2.19 -13.09
C TYR A 162 -3.55 -0.99 -12.43
N LYS A 163 -4.09 0.22 -12.56
CA LYS A 163 -3.56 1.41 -11.88
C LYS A 163 -3.76 1.27 -10.37
N LEU A 164 -2.73 1.57 -9.56
CA LEU A 164 -2.87 1.48 -8.11
C LEU A 164 -4.02 2.36 -7.59
N LEU A 165 -4.78 1.82 -6.66
CA LEU A 165 -5.78 2.56 -5.90
C LEU A 165 -5.13 3.66 -5.05
N PRO A 166 -5.87 4.72 -4.69
CA PRO A 166 -5.43 5.70 -3.71
C PRO A 166 -4.98 5.07 -2.39
N ASN A 167 -4.15 5.80 -1.63
CA ASN A 167 -3.60 5.31 -0.36
C ASN A 167 -4.65 5.03 0.73
N GLU A 168 -5.85 5.57 0.56
CA GLU A 168 -7.01 5.34 1.43
C GLU A 168 -7.49 3.87 1.35
N TYR A 169 -7.01 3.07 0.40
CA TYR A 169 -7.30 1.64 0.27
C TYR A 169 -6.12 0.78 0.76
N ILE A 170 -6.43 -0.18 1.63
CA ILE A 170 -5.48 -1.13 2.19
C ILE A 170 -5.67 -2.47 1.50
N ASP A 171 -4.59 -2.96 0.91
CA ASP A 171 -4.44 -4.33 0.39
C ASP A 171 -4.40 -5.32 1.55
N ILE A 172 -5.41 -6.19 1.64
CA ILE A 172 -5.52 -7.24 2.67
C ILE A 172 -5.29 -8.64 2.09
N GLU A 173 -4.59 -8.71 0.94
CA GLU A 173 -4.29 -9.96 0.24
C GLU A 173 -5.58 -10.71 -0.11
N ASP A 174 -5.69 -12.01 0.18
CA ASP A 174 -6.88 -12.81 -0.10
C ASP A 174 -8.03 -12.58 0.89
N GLY A 175 -7.80 -11.83 1.97
CA GLY A 175 -8.76 -11.64 3.06
C GLY A 175 -9.24 -12.95 3.71
N HIS A 176 -8.48 -14.05 3.58
CA HIS A 176 -8.90 -15.42 3.89
C HIS A 176 -10.16 -15.87 3.13
N THR A 177 -10.28 -15.43 1.87
CA THR A 177 -11.36 -15.78 0.95
C THR A 177 -10.80 -16.31 -0.37
N ASP A 178 -11.67 -16.77 -1.27
CA ASP A 178 -11.30 -17.20 -2.64
C ASP A 178 -11.12 -15.98 -3.57
N ALA A 179 -10.20 -15.08 -3.19
CA ALA A 179 -9.84 -13.89 -3.93
C ALA A 179 -8.32 -13.86 -4.20
N TYR A 180 -7.95 -13.37 -5.38
CA TYR A 180 -6.56 -13.03 -5.67
C TYR A 180 -6.10 -11.86 -4.82
N GLN A 181 -7.00 -10.88 -4.63
CA GLN A 181 -6.66 -9.66 -3.91
C GLN A 181 -7.91 -8.89 -3.48
N ILE A 182 -7.91 -8.38 -2.25
CA ILE A 182 -8.96 -7.53 -1.68
C ILE A 182 -8.34 -6.23 -1.16
N TYR A 183 -9.00 -5.12 -1.47
CA TYR A 183 -8.71 -3.79 -0.96
C TYR A 183 -9.88 -3.30 -0.11
N ILE A 184 -9.62 -2.80 1.09
CA ILE A 184 -10.63 -2.17 1.95
C ILE A 184 -10.32 -0.70 2.19
N HIS A 185 -11.33 0.14 2.35
CA HIS A 185 -11.10 1.54 2.72
C HIS A 185 -10.63 1.64 4.18
N GLU A 186 -9.52 2.34 4.42
CA GLU A 186 -8.81 2.39 5.71
C GLU A 186 -9.69 2.85 6.89
N GLU A 187 -10.58 3.81 6.65
CA GLU A 187 -11.50 4.32 7.67
C GLU A 187 -12.89 3.64 7.67
N TYR A 188 -13.25 2.97 6.59
CA TYR A 188 -14.60 2.44 6.38
C TYR A 188 -14.51 1.05 5.74
N GLU A 189 -14.06 0.09 6.52
CA GLU A 189 -13.62 -1.25 6.08
C GLU A 189 -14.71 -2.06 5.36
N ASN A 190 -15.99 -1.75 5.57
CA ASN A 190 -17.11 -2.35 4.83
C ASN A 190 -17.18 -1.91 3.35
N ASN A 191 -16.37 -0.94 2.93
CA ASN A 191 -16.22 -0.58 1.52
C ASN A 191 -14.99 -1.31 1.00
N TYR A 192 -15.19 -2.27 0.09
CA TYR A 192 -14.12 -3.11 -0.42
C TYR A 192 -14.19 -3.29 -1.92
N ILE A 193 -13.03 -3.55 -2.52
CA ILE A 193 -12.82 -3.97 -3.90
C ILE A 193 -12.17 -5.35 -3.85
N GLY A 194 -12.63 -6.31 -4.64
CA GLY A 194 -12.10 -7.66 -4.70
C GLY A 194 -11.86 -8.14 -6.13
N PHE A 195 -10.72 -8.77 -6.37
CA PHE A 195 -10.44 -9.58 -7.55
C PHE A 195 -10.67 -11.05 -7.18
N MET A 196 -11.80 -11.61 -7.58
CA MET A 196 -12.26 -12.93 -7.12
C MET A 196 -11.75 -14.05 -8.04
N ILE A 197 -11.46 -15.22 -7.44
CA ILE A 197 -11.07 -16.45 -8.15
C ILE A 197 -12.33 -17.22 -8.57
N ASP A 198 -13.24 -17.44 -7.62
CA ASP A 198 -14.54 -18.08 -7.84
C ASP A 198 -15.65 -17.10 -7.49
N THR A 199 -16.63 -17.01 -8.37
CA THR A 199 -17.77 -16.10 -8.28
C THR A 199 -18.98 -16.77 -7.65
N ALA A 200 -18.93 -18.10 -7.44
CA ALA A 200 -20.00 -18.95 -6.93
C ALA A 200 -21.35 -18.83 -7.67
N TYR A 201 -21.34 -18.22 -8.86
CA TYR A 201 -22.51 -18.15 -9.73
C TYR A 201 -22.74 -19.50 -10.42
N GLU A 202 -23.98 -19.96 -10.44
CA GLU A 202 -24.39 -21.19 -11.14
C GLU A 202 -24.18 -21.06 -12.67
N SER A 203 -24.42 -19.86 -13.19
CA SER A 203 -24.03 -19.40 -14.51
C SER A 203 -23.88 -17.88 -14.50
N PHE A 204 -23.29 -17.30 -15.54
CA PHE A 204 -23.17 -15.84 -15.68
C PHE A 204 -24.43 -15.17 -16.25
N SER A 205 -25.61 -15.80 -16.13
CA SER A 205 -26.88 -15.20 -16.54
C SER A 205 -27.37 -14.14 -15.54
N ASP A 206 -28.19 -13.19 -16.01
CA ASP A 206 -28.88 -12.21 -15.16
C ASP A 206 -29.60 -12.92 -13.99
N GLU A 207 -30.35 -13.96 -14.29
CA GLU A 207 -31.20 -14.67 -13.34
C GLU A 207 -30.40 -15.34 -12.21
N ASP A 208 -29.32 -16.04 -12.54
CA ASP A 208 -28.50 -16.74 -11.54
C ASP A 208 -27.67 -15.78 -10.70
N ILE A 209 -27.11 -14.73 -11.31
CA ILE A 209 -26.39 -13.69 -10.57
C ILE A 209 -27.35 -12.95 -9.63
N LYS A 210 -28.53 -12.56 -10.11
CA LYS A 210 -29.55 -11.88 -9.30
C LYS A 210 -30.05 -12.74 -8.15
N LYS A 211 -30.27 -14.04 -8.38
CA LYS A 211 -30.63 -15.03 -7.35
C LYS A 211 -29.54 -15.12 -6.28
N THR A 212 -28.28 -15.21 -6.70
CA THR A 212 -27.12 -15.28 -5.81
C THR A 212 -26.97 -14.01 -4.97
N TRP A 213 -27.04 -12.83 -5.59
CA TRP A 213 -26.97 -11.55 -4.88
C TRP A 213 -28.13 -11.35 -3.92
N THR A 214 -29.34 -11.76 -4.31
CA THR A 214 -30.52 -11.69 -3.42
C THR A 214 -30.36 -12.62 -2.21
N ARG A 215 -29.75 -13.80 -2.40
CA ARG A 215 -29.44 -14.73 -1.31
C ARG A 215 -28.40 -14.16 -0.34
N TRP A 216 -27.33 -13.54 -0.85
CA TRP A 216 -26.24 -13.01 -0.01
C TRP A 216 -26.60 -11.69 0.68
N TYR A 217 -27.24 -10.78 -0.05
CA TYR A 217 -27.43 -9.40 0.41
C TYR A 217 -28.88 -9.07 0.76
N GLY A 218 -29.79 -10.04 0.61
CA GLY A 218 -31.22 -9.85 0.76
C GLY A 218 -31.86 -9.16 -0.44
N ALA A 219 -33.14 -8.78 -0.28
CA ALA A 219 -33.94 -8.20 -1.35
C ALA A 219 -33.31 -6.92 -1.93
N LEU A 220 -32.98 -6.98 -3.22
CA LEU A 220 -32.42 -5.86 -3.97
C LEU A 220 -33.54 -4.90 -4.40
N LYS A 221 -33.34 -3.59 -4.17
CA LYS A 221 -34.24 -2.56 -4.68
C LYS A 221 -34.04 -2.30 -6.16
N THR A 222 -32.79 -2.36 -6.60
CA THR A 222 -32.42 -2.24 -8.01
C THR A 222 -31.40 -3.33 -8.33
N PHE A 223 -31.54 -3.89 -9.51
CA PHE A 223 -30.57 -4.81 -10.10
C PHE A 223 -30.51 -4.49 -11.59
N LYS A 224 -29.30 -4.42 -12.15
CA LYS A 224 -29.07 -4.25 -13.57
C LYS A 224 -27.95 -5.20 -13.97
N TYR A 225 -28.19 -5.92 -15.04
CA TYR A 225 -27.22 -6.75 -15.72
C TYR A 225 -27.07 -6.22 -17.14
N LYS A 226 -25.84 -6.13 -17.63
CA LYS A 226 -25.54 -5.62 -18.95
C LYS A 226 -24.40 -6.41 -19.58
N GLU A 227 -24.69 -7.07 -20.68
CA GLU A 227 -23.68 -7.63 -21.57
C GLU A 227 -23.06 -6.51 -22.42
N ILE A 228 -21.76 -6.63 -22.63
CA ILE A 228 -20.96 -5.62 -23.31
C ILE A 228 -20.21 -6.30 -24.44
N ASP A 229 -20.65 -5.99 -25.66
CA ASP A 229 -19.92 -6.37 -26.86
C ASP A 229 -18.67 -5.47 -26.99
N ASN A 230 -17.50 -6.11 -27.09
CA ASN A 230 -16.24 -5.48 -27.49
C ASN A 230 -15.57 -4.54 -26.45
N LYS A 231 -15.39 -5.01 -25.21
CA LYS A 231 -14.50 -4.41 -24.18
C LYS A 231 -13.63 -5.48 -23.50
N GLU A 232 -12.67 -5.05 -22.68
CA GLU A 232 -11.80 -5.93 -21.87
C GLU A 232 -12.59 -6.80 -20.87
N TYR A 233 -13.81 -6.37 -20.49
CA TYR A 233 -14.80 -7.13 -19.72
C TYR A 233 -16.10 -7.28 -20.53
N TYR A 234 -16.83 -8.38 -20.31
CA TYR A 234 -18.00 -8.75 -21.13
C TYR A 234 -19.34 -8.63 -20.40
N VAL A 235 -19.33 -8.49 -19.07
CA VAL A 235 -20.52 -8.26 -18.25
C VAL A 235 -20.27 -7.17 -17.21
N GLU A 236 -21.26 -6.29 -17.03
CA GLU A 236 -21.36 -5.31 -15.96
C GLU A 236 -22.64 -5.58 -15.16
N ILE A 237 -22.50 -5.76 -13.84
CA ILE A 237 -23.60 -6.00 -12.91
C ILE A 237 -23.61 -4.88 -11.88
N SER A 238 -24.80 -4.35 -11.57
CA SER A 238 -25.00 -3.44 -10.45
C SER A 238 -26.24 -3.78 -9.66
N GLY A 239 -26.16 -3.65 -8.34
CA GLY A 239 -27.21 -4.02 -7.41
C GLY A 239 -27.19 -3.11 -6.20
N LYS A 240 -28.37 -2.81 -5.66
CA LYS A 240 -28.50 -1.89 -4.54
C LYS A 240 -29.65 -2.28 -3.65
N ASN A 241 -29.44 -2.19 -2.35
CA ASN A 241 -30.50 -2.26 -1.35
C ASN A 241 -30.46 -1.02 -0.44
N LYS A 242 -31.02 -1.09 0.79
CA LYS A 242 -31.01 0.05 1.73
C LYS A 242 -29.64 0.28 2.39
N LYS A 243 -28.79 -0.75 2.47
CA LYS A 243 -27.55 -0.77 3.23
C LYS A 243 -26.31 -0.81 2.35
N ILE A 244 -26.38 -1.44 1.17
CA ILE A 244 -25.24 -1.62 0.29
C ILE A 244 -25.56 -1.28 -1.16
N GLU A 245 -24.52 -0.88 -1.85
CA GLU A 245 -24.45 -0.82 -3.31
C GLU A 245 -23.28 -1.71 -3.75
N LYS A 246 -23.55 -2.63 -4.67
CA LYS A 246 -22.55 -3.56 -5.20
C LYS A 246 -22.46 -3.41 -6.71
N GLN A 247 -21.24 -3.47 -7.23
CA GLN A 247 -20.96 -3.51 -8.65
C GLN A 247 -19.98 -4.66 -8.93
N SER A 248 -20.09 -5.24 -10.12
CA SER A 248 -19.21 -6.33 -10.53
C SER A 248 -18.98 -6.28 -12.03
N PHE A 249 -17.74 -6.57 -12.43
CA PHE A 249 -17.28 -6.62 -13.82
C PHE A 249 -16.61 -7.97 -14.07
N LEU A 250 -17.06 -8.67 -15.11
CA LEU A 250 -16.51 -9.98 -15.48
C LEU A 250 -15.54 -9.83 -16.64
N PHE A 251 -14.27 -10.07 -16.37
CA PHE A 251 -13.19 -10.08 -17.35
C PHE A 251 -12.96 -11.49 -17.86
N LYS A 252 -12.67 -11.61 -19.16
CA LYS A 252 -12.30 -12.89 -19.74
C LYS A 252 -10.89 -13.26 -19.29
N ASP A 253 -10.73 -14.44 -18.71
CA ASP A 253 -9.45 -14.99 -18.28
C ASP A 253 -9.26 -16.39 -18.89
N GLY A 254 -8.90 -16.42 -20.17
CA GLY A 254 -8.81 -17.65 -20.95
C GLY A 254 -10.15 -18.42 -21.05
N GLU A 255 -10.22 -19.59 -20.41
CA GLU A 255 -11.46 -20.40 -20.28
C GLU A 255 -12.26 -20.05 -19.01
N GLU A 256 -11.64 -19.36 -18.06
CA GLU A 256 -12.22 -18.91 -16.80
C GLU A 256 -12.58 -17.42 -16.83
N VAL A 257 -13.04 -16.92 -15.68
CA VAL A 257 -13.52 -15.55 -15.51
C VAL A 257 -12.89 -14.91 -14.29
N LEU A 258 -12.34 -13.72 -14.49
CA LEU A 258 -11.91 -12.86 -13.39
C LEU A 258 -13.04 -11.89 -13.04
N GLU A 259 -13.61 -12.01 -11.84
CA GLU A 259 -14.58 -11.03 -11.33
C GLU A 259 -13.86 -9.92 -10.55
N LEU A 260 -14.00 -8.68 -11.04
CA LEU A 260 -13.67 -7.49 -10.27
C LEU A 260 -14.93 -6.93 -9.64
N THR A 261 -15.07 -7.12 -8.33
CA THR A 261 -16.24 -6.71 -7.56
C THR A 261 -15.93 -5.56 -6.62
N PHE A 262 -16.97 -4.80 -6.28
CA PHE A 262 -16.88 -3.68 -5.35
C PHE A 262 -18.17 -3.50 -4.57
N GLU A 263 -18.04 -3.11 -3.30
CA GLU A 263 -19.15 -2.84 -2.39
C GLU A 263 -18.98 -1.49 -1.68
N ILE A 264 -20.09 -0.75 -1.56
CA ILE A 264 -20.19 0.47 -0.74
C ILE A 264 -21.20 0.25 0.38
N ASP A 265 -20.78 0.54 1.60
CA ASP A 265 -21.67 0.66 2.75
C ASP A 265 -22.42 2.00 2.67
N LEU A 266 -23.68 1.96 2.28
CA LEU A 266 -24.56 3.12 2.15
C LEU A 266 -25.06 3.62 3.51
N ALA A 267 -25.01 2.80 4.55
CA ALA A 267 -25.56 3.13 5.86
C ALA A 267 -24.56 3.94 6.70
N ASN A 268 -23.27 3.59 6.64
CA ASN A 268 -22.26 4.17 7.53
C ASN A 268 -21.25 5.08 6.82
N THR A 269 -21.15 5.03 5.48
CA THR A 269 -20.19 5.84 4.73
C THR A 269 -20.79 7.20 4.36
N PRO A 270 -20.12 8.34 4.63
CA PRO A 270 -20.60 9.67 4.23
C PRO A 270 -20.82 9.79 2.72
N LEU A 271 -21.87 10.52 2.30
CA LEU A 271 -22.26 10.60 0.89
C LEU A 271 -21.15 11.09 -0.04
N GLU A 272 -20.36 12.07 0.39
CA GLU A 272 -19.23 12.58 -0.41
C GLU A 272 -18.12 11.55 -0.56
N LEU A 273 -17.87 10.75 0.48
CA LEU A 273 -16.92 9.66 0.40
C LEU A 273 -17.45 8.54 -0.51
N GLN A 274 -18.74 8.17 -0.40
CA GLN A 274 -19.34 7.22 -1.34
C GLN A 274 -19.17 7.65 -2.81
N LYS A 275 -19.28 8.95 -3.11
CA LYS A 275 -19.06 9.45 -4.49
C LYS A 275 -17.60 9.30 -4.93
N ARG A 276 -16.65 9.58 -4.04
CA ARG A 276 -15.22 9.39 -4.30
C ARG A 276 -14.89 7.92 -4.54
N ILE A 277 -15.34 7.04 -3.65
CA ILE A 277 -15.07 5.60 -3.76
C ILE A 277 -15.65 5.03 -5.08
N ARG A 278 -16.86 5.45 -5.50
CA ARG A 278 -17.39 5.08 -6.84
C ARG A 278 -16.45 5.50 -7.96
N LYS A 279 -15.94 6.73 -7.90
CA LYS A 279 -15.04 7.25 -8.94
C LYS A 279 -13.74 6.45 -8.98
N ASP A 280 -13.13 6.19 -7.83
CA ASP A 280 -11.89 5.41 -7.73
C ASP A 280 -12.08 4.00 -8.28
N PHE A 281 -13.22 3.37 -7.99
CA PHE A 281 -13.53 2.04 -8.50
C PHE A 281 -13.69 2.03 -10.03
N ILE A 282 -14.40 3.00 -10.62
CA ILE A 282 -14.51 3.09 -12.08
C ILE A 282 -13.14 3.33 -12.71
N GLU A 283 -12.32 4.23 -12.16
CA GLU A 283 -10.94 4.43 -12.65
C GLU A 283 -10.10 3.16 -12.57
N LEU A 284 -10.27 2.35 -11.52
CA LEU A 284 -9.61 1.06 -11.39
C LEU A 284 -10.06 0.10 -12.51
N VAL A 285 -11.37 -0.12 -12.65
CA VAL A 285 -11.96 -1.02 -13.66
C VAL A 285 -11.48 -0.65 -15.07
N GLU A 286 -11.48 0.64 -15.41
CA GLU A 286 -11.02 1.15 -16.71
C GLU A 286 -9.52 0.96 -16.95
N SER A 287 -8.74 0.69 -15.90
CA SER A 287 -7.29 0.48 -15.99
C SER A 287 -6.88 -1.00 -16.04
N VAL A 288 -7.80 -1.92 -15.74
CA VAL A 288 -7.51 -3.35 -15.60
C VAL A 288 -7.28 -3.97 -16.97
N LYS A 289 -6.12 -4.60 -17.14
CA LYS A 289 -5.77 -5.38 -18.33
C LYS A 289 -5.47 -6.82 -17.92
N VAL A 290 -6.12 -7.76 -18.60
CA VAL A 290 -5.88 -9.19 -18.47
C VAL A 290 -5.22 -9.67 -19.76
N ASN A 291 -3.97 -10.12 -19.68
CA ASN A 291 -3.23 -10.60 -20.85
C ASN A 291 -2.79 -12.04 -20.61
N LYS A 292 -3.12 -12.93 -21.53
CA LYS A 292 -2.61 -14.30 -21.50
C LYS A 292 -1.10 -14.30 -21.78
N ILE A 293 -0.35 -15.09 -21.01
CA ILE A 293 1.09 -15.29 -21.20
C ILE A 293 1.34 -16.25 -22.37
#